data_AF-A0A6L3A6H9-F1
#
_entry.id   AF-A0A6L3A6H9-F1
#
_cell.length_a   1.000
_cell.length_b   1.000
_cell.length_c   1.000
_cell.angle_alpha   90.00
_cell.angle_beta   90.00
_cell.angle_gamma   90.00
#
_symmetry.space_group_name_H-M   'P 1'
#
loop_
_entity.id
_entity.type
_entity.pdbx_description
1 polymer ?
#
loop_
_entity_poly.entity_id
_entity_poly.type
_entity_poly.pdbx_seq_one_letter_code
_entity_poly.pdbx_strand_id
1 'polypeptide(L)'
;MKILIRSTTLDGEPIPGSGETIQAADCLEVVELMRGQTPFTASRAPRDYMTEVLSGIEGGPTQPLPEDAAAAAAEFLTRLARHGLI
;
A
#
# COMPACT_ATOMS: atom_id res chain seq x y z
N MET A 1 -12.29 8.39 -2.93
CA MET A 1 -12.01 7.07 -3.55
C MET A 1 -12.31 5.91 -2.60
N LYS A 2 -12.51 4.70 -3.14
CA LYS A 2 -12.81 3.48 -2.39
C LYS A 2 -11.97 2.32 -2.94
N ILE A 3 -11.21 1.64 -2.08
CA ILE A 3 -10.34 0.51 -2.47
C ILE A 3 -10.60 -0.71 -1.55
N LEU A 4 -10.37 -1.92 -2.06
CA LEU A 4 -10.44 -3.15 -1.28
C LEU A 4 -9.01 -3.65 -1.05
N ILE A 5 -8.52 -3.62 0.18
CA ILE A 5 -7.22 -4.20 0.52
C ILE A 5 -7.42 -5.68 0.79
N ARG A 6 -6.86 -6.52 -0.08
CA ARG A 6 -6.98 -7.98 0.04
C ARG A 6 -6.11 -8.50 1.18
N SER A 7 -6.61 -9.48 1.92
CA SER A 7 -5.76 -10.25 2.81
C SER A 7 -4.82 -11.11 1.98
N THR A 8 -3.63 -11.39 2.51
CA THR A 8 -2.65 -12.25 1.85
C THR A 8 -2.48 -13.57 2.57
N THR A 9 -2.03 -14.59 1.84
CA THR A 9 -1.50 -15.83 2.42
C THR A 9 -0.20 -15.55 3.18
N LEU A 10 0.34 -16.56 3.86
CA LEU A 10 1.65 -16.49 4.49
C LEU A 10 2.78 -16.25 3.46
N ASP A 11 2.54 -16.62 2.20
CA ASP A 11 3.46 -16.43 1.07
C ASP A 11 3.26 -15.07 0.38
N GLY A 12 2.37 -14.21 0.89
CA GLY A 12 2.11 -12.88 0.34
C GLY A 12 1.14 -12.85 -0.84
N GLU A 13 0.52 -13.98 -1.19
CA GLU A 13 -0.42 -14.05 -2.31
C GLU A 13 -1.80 -13.52 -1.91
N PRO A 14 -2.48 -12.72 -2.75
CA PRO A 14 -3.81 -12.20 -2.43
C PRO A 14 -4.86 -13.31 -2.36
N ILE A 15 -5.69 -13.30 -1.31
CA ILE A 15 -6.78 -14.25 -1.11
C ILE A 15 -8.07 -13.70 -1.75
N PRO A 16 -8.64 -14.36 -2.79
CA PRO A 16 -9.85 -13.89 -3.45
C PRO A 16 -11.06 -13.79 -2.51
N GLY A 17 -11.84 -12.71 -2.63
CA GLY A 17 -13.04 -12.50 -1.82
C GLY A 17 -12.79 -12.15 -0.36
N SER A 18 -11.53 -11.92 0.05
CA SER A 18 -11.15 -11.46 1.38
C SER A 18 -10.76 -9.98 1.36
N GLY A 19 -10.59 -9.39 2.55
CA GLY A 19 -10.05 -8.05 2.71
C GLY A 19 -10.95 -7.06 3.41
N GLU A 20 -10.45 -5.83 3.52
CA GLU A 20 -11.16 -4.70 4.11
C GLU A 20 -11.29 -3.58 3.08
N THR A 21 -12.44 -2.90 3.08
CA THR A 21 -12.66 -1.76 2.21
C THR A 21 -12.30 -0.46 2.91
N ILE A 22 -11.38 0.31 2.32
CA ILE A 22 -11.04 1.65 2.79
C ILE A 22 -11.69 2.69 1.89
N GLN A 23 -12.25 3.72 2.51
CA GLN A 23 -12.77 4.90 1.83
C GLN A 23 -12.03 6.14 2.33
N ALA A 24 -11.52 6.93 1.40
CA ALA A 24 -10.75 8.15 1.67
C ALA A 24 -11.04 9.21 0.58
N ALA A 25 -10.63 10.45 0.76
CA ALA A 25 -10.76 11.50 -0.25
C ALA A 25 -9.82 11.25 -1.43
N ASP A 26 -8.54 10.94 -1.17
CA ASP A 26 -7.49 10.80 -2.17
C ASP A 26 -6.50 9.64 -1.89
N CYS A 27 -5.55 9.42 -2.80
CA CYS A 27 -4.59 8.32 -2.71
C CYS A 27 -3.69 8.43 -1.48
N LEU A 28 -3.32 9.64 -1.07
CA LEU A 28 -2.44 9.84 0.07
C LEU A 28 -3.18 9.50 1.36
N GLU A 29 -4.43 9.92 1.50
CA GLU A 29 -5.26 9.56 2.66
C GLU A 29 -5.53 8.05 2.73
N VAL A 30 -5.69 7.36 1.60
CA VAL A 30 -5.73 5.89 1.59
C VAL A 30 -4.44 5.31 2.21
N VAL A 31 -3.27 5.78 1.80
CA VAL A 31 -1.98 5.31 2.33
C VAL A 31 -1.85 5.60 3.83
N GLU A 32 -2.31 6.77 4.28
CA GLU A 32 -2.31 7.12 5.70
C GLU A 32 -3.20 6.19 6.53
N LEU A 33 -4.39 5.85 6.01
CA LEU A 33 -5.30 4.90 6.66
C LEU A 33 -4.67 3.50 6.71
N MET A 34 -4.04 3.03 5.62
CA MET A 34 -3.31 1.77 5.59
C MET A 34 -2.19 1.72 6.63
N ARG A 35 -1.36 2.76 6.66
CA ARG A 35 -0.26 2.92 7.60
C ARG A 35 -0.74 2.95 9.05
N GLY A 36 -1.92 3.52 9.28
CA GLY A 36 -2.56 3.62 10.60
C GLY A 36 -3.21 2.33 11.12
N GLN A 37 -3.37 1.28 10.29
CA GLN A 37 -4.04 0.04 10.72
C GLN A 37 -3.28 -0.72 11.83
N THR A 38 -1.97 -0.50 11.98
CA THR A 38 -1.18 -1.10 13.05
C THR A 38 -0.32 -0.07 13.79
N PRO A 39 -0.13 -0.20 15.11
CA PRO A 39 0.77 0.67 15.86
C PRO A 39 2.23 0.64 15.36
N PHE A 40 2.65 -0.45 14.72
CA PHE A 40 4.02 -0.66 14.25
C PHE A 40 4.34 0.17 13.01
N THR A 41 3.34 0.44 12.17
CA THR A 41 3.46 1.25 10.95
C THR A 41 3.02 2.70 11.18
N ALA A 42 2.15 2.95 12.16
CA ALA A 42 1.56 4.27 12.45
C ALA A 42 2.56 5.35 12.92
N SER A 43 3.77 4.99 13.33
CA SER A 43 4.83 5.96 13.69
C SER A 43 5.79 6.26 12.53
N ARG A 44 5.71 5.50 11.42
CA ARG A 44 6.61 5.65 10.27
C ARG A 44 6.18 6.79 9.37
N ALA A 45 7.14 7.41 8.68
CA ALA A 45 6.82 8.37 7.62
C ALA A 45 6.10 7.65 6.46
N PRO A 46 5.13 8.29 5.79
CA PRO A 46 4.38 7.66 4.70
C PRO A 46 5.26 7.12 3.56
N ARG A 47 6.31 7.86 3.20
CA ARG A 47 7.27 7.47 2.16
C ARG A 47 8.05 6.20 2.54
N ASP A 48 8.49 6.12 3.78
CA ASP A 48 9.23 4.95 4.28
C ASP A 48 8.31 3.72 4.32
N TYR A 49 7.07 3.91 4.80
CA TYR A 49 6.05 2.86 4.78
C TYR A 49 5.81 2.31 3.36
N MET A 50 5.56 3.19 2.38
CA MET A 50 5.32 2.77 1.00
C MET A 50 6.53 2.02 0.41
N THR A 51 7.74 2.52 0.66
CA THR A 51 8.98 1.93 0.14
C THR A 51 9.24 0.53 0.73
N GLU A 52 9.02 0.37 2.04
CA GLU A 52 9.19 -0.92 2.73
C GLU A 52 8.17 -1.95 2.26
N VAL A 53 6.90 -1.54 2.13
CA VAL A 53 5.84 -2.43 1.62
C VAL A 53 6.17 -2.92 0.21
N LEU A 54 6.56 -2.01 -0.70
CA LEU A 54 6.96 -2.40 -2.06
C LEU A 54 8.19 -3.30 -2.06
N SER A 55 9.14 -3.09 -1.17
CA SER A 55 10.35 -3.92 -1.09
C SER A 55 10.02 -5.35 -0.68
N GLY A 56 9.03 -5.54 0.19
CA GLY A 56 8.53 -6.86 0.56
C GLY A 56 7.79 -7.59 -0.57
N ILE A 57 7.15 -6.85 -1.49
CA ILE A 57 6.33 -7.42 -2.57
C ILE A 57 7.15 -7.66 -3.84
N GLU A 58 8.01 -6.72 -4.21
CA GLU A 58 8.75 -6.74 -5.48
C GLU A 58 10.00 -7.65 -5.43
N GLY A 59 10.47 -8.03 -4.24
CA GLY A 59 11.53 -9.04 -4.05
C GLY A 59 12.90 -8.69 -4.66
N GLY A 60 13.09 -7.45 -5.11
CA GLY A 60 14.28 -6.94 -5.79
C GLY A 60 14.47 -5.44 -5.57
N PRO A 61 15.42 -4.78 -6.27
CA PRO A 61 15.61 -3.34 -6.15
C PRO A 61 14.34 -2.60 -6.58
N THR A 62 13.65 -1.99 -5.62
CA THR A 62 12.43 -1.23 -5.83
C THR A 62 12.73 0.04 -6.61
N GLN A 63 11.97 0.28 -7.68
CA GLN A 63 12.07 1.55 -8.39
C GLN A 63 11.60 2.69 -7.46
N PRO A 64 12.37 3.79 -7.31
CA PRO A 64 12.01 4.85 -6.39
C PRO A 64 10.65 5.45 -6.70
N LEU A 65 9.94 5.85 -5.64
CA LEU A 65 8.68 6.57 -5.76
C LEU A 65 8.94 8.04 -6.15
N PRO A 66 8.02 8.69 -6.89
CA PRO A 66 8.05 10.14 -7.14
C PRO A 66 8.27 10.95 -5.85
N GLU A 67 8.94 12.11 -5.91
CA GLU A 67 9.20 12.95 -4.72
C GLU A 67 7.93 13.59 -4.15
N ASP A 68 6.98 13.95 -5.01
CA ASP A 68 5.68 14.48 -4.58
C ASP A 68 4.85 13.40 -3.85
N ALA A 69 4.27 13.75 -2.71
CA ALA A 69 3.58 12.79 -1.84
C ALA A 69 2.32 12.21 -2.48
N ALA A 70 1.54 13.02 -3.21
CA ALA A 70 0.33 12.55 -3.87
C ALA A 70 0.67 11.64 -5.06
N ALA A 71 1.68 12.01 -5.84
CA ALA A 71 2.18 11.19 -6.94
C ALA A 71 2.80 9.88 -6.43
N ALA A 72 3.53 9.91 -5.31
CA ALA A 72 4.08 8.73 -4.66
C ALA A 72 2.98 7.76 -4.22
N ALA A 73 1.93 8.26 -3.57
CA ALA A 73 0.79 7.46 -3.15
C ALA A 73 0.05 6.84 -4.34
N ALA A 74 -0.17 7.60 -5.41
CA ALA A 74 -0.82 7.10 -6.62
C ALA A 74 0.00 5.99 -7.31
N GLU A 75 1.32 6.17 -7.43
CA GLU A 75 2.22 5.16 -7.99
C GLU A 75 2.27 3.91 -7.09
N PHE A 76 2.39 4.09 -5.78
CA PHE A 76 2.36 3.00 -4.80
C PHE A 76 1.11 2.14 -4.95
N LEU A 77 -0.09 2.74 -4.94
CA LEU A 77 -1.35 2.02 -5.10
C LEU A 77 -1.43 1.33 -6.47
N THR A 78 -0.93 1.98 -7.53
CA THR A 78 -0.87 1.37 -8.87
C THR A 78 -0.02 0.10 -8.87
N ARG A 79 1.11 0.09 -8.16
CA ARG A 79 1.95 -1.10 -8.04
C ARG A 79 1.27 -2.19 -7.21
N LEU A 80 0.64 -1.86 -6.09
CA LEU A 80 -0.16 -2.83 -5.33
C LEU A 80 -1.25 -3.49 -6.20
N ALA A 81 -1.92 -2.70 -7.05
CA ALA A 81 -2.93 -3.21 -7.97
C ALA A 81 -2.35 -4.18 -9.01
N ARG A 82 -1.13 -3.92 -9.52
CA ARG A 82 -0.42 -4.86 -10.43
C ARG A 82 -0.13 -6.21 -9.78
N HIS A 83 0.05 -6.23 -8.45
CA HIS A 83 0.23 -7.45 -7.66
C HIS A 83 -1.10 -8.03 -7.16
N GLY A 84 -2.25 -7.43 -7.51
CA GLY A 84 -3.56 -7.89 -7.09
C GLY A 84 -3.85 -7.70 -5.60
N LEU A 85 -3.13 -6.82 -4.91
CA LEU A 85 -3.30 -6.57 -3.47
C LEU A 85 -4.41 -5.57 -3.17
N ILE A 86 -4.80 -4.75 -4.16
CA ILE A 86 -5.94 -3.83 -4.08
C ILE A 86 -6.90 -3.93 -5.27
#